data_AF-A0A800ACY6-F1
#
_entry.id   AF-A0A800ACY6-F1
#
_cell.length_a   1.000
_cell.length_b   1.000
_cell.length_c   1.000
_cell.angle_alpha   90.00
_cell.angle_beta   90.00
_cell.angle_gamma   90.00
#
_symmetry.space_group_name_H-M   'P 1'
#
loop_
_entity.id
_entity.type
_entity.pdbx_description
1 polymer ?
#
loop_
_entity_poly.entity_id
_entity_poly.type
_entity_poly.pdbx_seq_one_letter_code
_entity_poly.pdbx_strand_id
1 'polypeptide(L)'
;MLRTNIDKLVKNSVVGEITHPAVSSYRVTPDGRSRMLPGTGGITYNIRVGDIAVGWEADHVEPAVTIKNSDNNANSGLNTLSCVGNEAVVISGDDAKGEKGVVVGKHGGAEHVMIDVPLETMEKLLIGDKFMVKSFGIGLKLLDFPEVTVMNVAPNFLEALSLEDDENGNLVIPVTHEVPGAIMGSGLGGNNSYRGDYDIQMFDEEIVEKYGLEDLRFGDLVALLDTDNTFGPIYKTGAVTIGIIVHSDCVTAGHGPGVTRLFTSSNGKIVPKIDPDANIAKILNLR
;
A
#
# COMPACT_ATOMS: atom_id res chain seq x y z
N MET A 1 -17.31 10.88 -14.70
CA MET A 1 -15.84 10.83 -14.58
C MET A 1 -15.37 12.12 -13.93
N LEU A 2 -14.72 12.03 -12.77
CA LEU A 2 -14.26 13.19 -11.99
C LEU A 2 -13.27 14.05 -12.80
N ARG A 3 -13.36 15.38 -12.70
CA ARG A 3 -12.36 16.24 -13.36
C ARG A 3 -11.05 16.18 -12.59
N THR A 4 -9.96 15.98 -13.31
CA THR A 4 -8.60 15.90 -12.76
C THR A 4 -7.64 16.79 -13.52
N ASN A 5 -6.42 16.93 -13.00
CA ASN A 5 -5.29 17.58 -13.68
C ASN A 5 -4.36 16.57 -14.38
N ILE A 6 -4.86 15.40 -14.79
CA ILE A 6 -4.05 14.31 -15.36
C ILE A 6 -3.19 14.74 -16.56
N ASP A 7 -3.69 15.66 -17.38
CA ASP A 7 -3.03 16.26 -18.55
C ASP A 7 -1.76 17.06 -18.19
N LYS A 8 -1.64 17.46 -16.92
CA LYS A 8 -0.50 18.21 -16.38
C LYS A 8 0.49 17.34 -15.61
N LEU A 9 0.20 16.05 -15.46
CA LEU A 9 1.07 15.13 -14.73
C LEU A 9 2.24 14.68 -15.60
N VAL A 10 3.38 14.46 -14.96
CA VAL A 10 4.59 13.95 -15.60
C VAL A 10 4.69 12.45 -15.34
N LYS A 11 4.90 11.70 -16.42
CA LYS A 11 5.26 10.29 -16.38
C LYS A 11 6.77 10.15 -16.45
N ASN A 12 7.37 9.41 -15.52
CA ASN A 12 8.81 9.23 -15.43
C ASN A 12 9.19 7.75 -15.25
N SER A 13 10.45 7.41 -15.46
CA SER A 13 11.00 6.09 -15.18
C SER A 13 11.72 6.09 -13.84
N VAL A 14 11.35 5.16 -12.96
CA VAL A 14 12.14 4.81 -11.77
C VAL A 14 12.46 3.32 -11.81
N VAL A 15 13.64 2.95 -11.33
CA VAL A 15 14.14 1.57 -11.41
C VAL A 15 14.48 1.07 -10.02
N GLY A 16 14.07 -0.16 -9.75
CA GLY A 16 14.55 -0.97 -8.62
C GLY A 16 14.95 -2.36 -9.09
N GLU A 17 15.57 -3.11 -8.21
CA GLU A 17 15.88 -4.52 -8.39
C GLU A 17 15.22 -5.36 -7.31
N ILE A 18 14.86 -6.60 -7.64
CA ILE A 18 14.32 -7.55 -6.68
C ILE A 18 15.36 -7.73 -5.59
N THR A 19 14.98 -7.41 -4.36
CA THR A 19 15.91 -7.45 -3.23
C THR A 19 15.80 -8.76 -2.47
N HIS A 20 16.88 -9.18 -1.80
CA HIS A 20 16.84 -10.38 -0.97
C HIS A 20 15.84 -10.23 0.19
N PRO A 21 15.20 -11.32 0.64
CA PRO A 21 14.48 -11.31 1.90
C PRO A 21 15.44 -10.96 3.05
N ALA A 22 14.99 -10.11 3.97
CA ALA A 22 15.81 -9.59 5.05
C ALA A 22 15.38 -10.18 6.41
N VAL A 23 16.24 -11.01 7.00
CA VAL A 23 16.06 -11.53 8.36
C VAL A 23 17.34 -11.26 9.16
N SER A 24 17.24 -10.49 10.23
CA SER A 24 18.39 -10.05 11.04
C SER A 24 18.58 -10.87 12.31
N SER A 25 17.52 -11.07 13.09
CA SER A 25 17.51 -11.70 14.41
C SER A 25 16.07 -12.09 14.77
N TYR A 26 15.88 -12.70 15.95
CA TYR A 26 14.56 -12.92 16.52
C TYR A 26 13.73 -11.64 16.50
N ARG A 27 12.45 -11.77 16.12
CA ARG A 27 11.41 -10.78 16.41
C ARG A 27 10.95 -10.95 17.85
N VAL A 28 10.57 -9.85 18.48
CA VAL A 28 10.13 -9.82 19.88
C VAL A 28 8.65 -9.47 19.91
N THR A 29 7.84 -10.39 20.44
CA THR A 29 6.40 -10.22 20.60
C THR A 29 6.06 -9.20 21.69
N PRO A 30 4.83 -8.66 21.75
CA PRO A 30 4.44 -7.70 22.79
C PRO A 30 4.52 -8.28 24.21
N ASP A 31 4.38 -9.61 24.35
CA ASP A 31 4.57 -10.33 25.61
C ASP A 31 6.03 -10.76 25.88
N GLY A 32 6.98 -10.24 25.09
CA GLY A 32 8.43 -10.39 25.32
C GLY A 32 9.02 -11.72 24.88
N ARG A 33 8.36 -12.46 23.98
CA ARG A 33 8.86 -13.75 23.46
C ARG A 33 9.62 -13.55 22.16
N SER A 34 10.69 -14.31 22.00
CA SER A 34 11.45 -14.37 20.75
C SER A 34 10.80 -15.31 19.74
N ARG A 35 10.76 -14.90 18.46
CA ARG A 35 10.25 -15.66 17.32
C ARG A 35 11.23 -15.56 16.14
N MET A 36 11.47 -16.65 15.44
CA MET A 36 12.26 -16.65 14.20
C MET A 36 11.30 -16.88 13.04
N LEU A 37 11.08 -15.83 12.24
CA LEU A 37 10.00 -15.77 11.26
C LEU A 37 10.53 -15.22 9.92
N PRO A 38 9.94 -15.63 8.79
CA PRO A 38 10.11 -14.90 7.53
C PRO A 38 9.54 -13.50 7.65
N GLY A 39 10.04 -12.56 6.83
CA GLY A 39 9.54 -11.20 6.79
C GLY A 39 9.69 -10.52 5.44
N THR A 40 10.15 -9.27 5.44
CA THR A 40 10.18 -8.41 4.23
C THR A 40 11.18 -8.88 3.16
N GLY A 41 10.94 -8.44 1.92
CA GLY A 41 11.83 -8.62 0.78
C GLY A 41 11.67 -9.95 0.05
N GLY A 42 12.23 -10.02 -1.15
CA GLY A 42 12.25 -11.24 -1.97
C GLY A 42 11.08 -11.38 -2.94
N ILE A 43 10.88 -12.63 -3.34
CA ILE A 43 9.75 -13.08 -4.15
C ILE A 43 8.93 -14.02 -3.25
N THR A 44 7.73 -13.60 -2.88
CA THR A 44 6.83 -14.34 -1.99
C THR A 44 5.89 -15.21 -2.81
N TYR A 45 6.32 -16.41 -3.15
CA TYR A 45 5.67 -17.29 -4.13
C TYR A 45 4.22 -17.71 -3.81
N ASN A 46 3.82 -17.70 -2.54
CA ASN A 46 2.51 -18.19 -2.10
C ASN A 46 1.55 -17.09 -1.62
N ILE A 47 1.91 -15.82 -1.74
CA ILE A 47 1.10 -14.69 -1.27
C ILE A 47 1.11 -13.58 -2.32
N ARG A 48 -0.08 -13.17 -2.76
CA ARG A 48 -0.33 -12.05 -3.68
C ARG A 48 -1.47 -11.18 -3.16
N VAL A 49 -1.70 -10.05 -3.82
CA VAL A 49 -2.90 -9.25 -3.54
C VAL A 49 -4.17 -10.08 -3.68
N GLY A 50 -5.14 -9.82 -2.81
CA GLY A 50 -6.37 -10.60 -2.63
C GLY A 50 -6.26 -11.77 -1.64
N ASP A 51 -5.05 -12.22 -1.28
CA ASP A 51 -4.88 -13.19 -0.18
C ASP A 51 -5.05 -12.51 1.18
N ILE A 52 -5.39 -13.29 2.22
CA ILE A 52 -5.48 -12.81 3.60
C ILE A 52 -4.12 -12.25 4.07
N ALA A 53 -4.13 -11.10 4.73
CA ALA A 53 -2.95 -10.41 5.26
C ALA A 53 -2.67 -10.74 6.74
N VAL A 54 -3.54 -11.48 7.40
CA VAL A 54 -3.49 -11.73 8.86
C VAL A 54 -3.33 -13.23 9.15
N GLY A 55 -2.61 -13.57 10.22
CA GLY A 55 -2.53 -14.94 10.73
C GLY A 55 -1.46 -15.82 10.08
N TRP A 56 -0.51 -15.22 9.35
CA TRP A 56 0.65 -15.95 8.86
C TRP A 56 1.66 -16.18 9.99
N GLU A 57 2.37 -17.32 9.96
CA GLU A 57 3.54 -17.52 10.83
C GLU A 57 4.74 -16.72 10.27
N ALA A 58 4.63 -15.38 10.34
CA ALA A 58 5.52 -14.44 9.68
C ALA A 58 5.53 -13.05 10.37
N ASP A 59 6.37 -12.13 9.89
CA ASP A 59 6.43 -10.74 10.37
C ASP A 59 6.73 -9.77 9.21
N HIS A 60 5.77 -8.91 8.84
CA HIS A 60 5.87 -7.97 7.70
C HIS A 60 6.08 -8.65 6.34
N VAL A 61 5.35 -9.72 6.03
CA VAL A 61 5.45 -10.32 4.69
C VAL A 61 4.90 -9.38 3.64
N GLU A 62 5.66 -9.20 2.57
CA GLU A 62 5.28 -8.40 1.40
C GLU A 62 4.78 -9.33 0.29
N PRO A 63 3.67 -9.00 -0.40
CA PRO A 63 3.10 -9.86 -1.43
C PRO A 63 3.90 -9.81 -2.73
N ALA A 64 3.87 -10.92 -3.47
CA ALA A 64 4.45 -11.06 -4.80
C ALA A 64 5.94 -10.70 -4.87
N VAL A 65 6.30 -9.58 -5.50
CA VAL A 65 7.69 -9.22 -5.77
C VAL A 65 8.06 -7.91 -5.09
N THR A 66 9.08 -7.93 -4.24
CA THR A 66 9.62 -6.74 -3.61
C THR A 66 10.84 -6.22 -4.36
N ILE A 67 10.81 -4.94 -4.71
CA ILE A 67 11.95 -4.23 -5.31
C ILE A 67 12.48 -3.11 -4.42
N LYS A 68 13.78 -2.84 -4.56
CA LYS A 68 14.49 -1.73 -3.91
C LYS A 68 15.59 -1.23 -4.85
N ASN A 69 15.98 0.04 -4.74
CA ASN A 69 17.22 0.52 -5.34
C ASN A 69 18.36 0.51 -4.30
N SER A 70 19.53 0.00 -4.68
CA SER A 70 20.70 -0.05 -3.79
C SER A 70 21.26 1.34 -3.47
N ASP A 71 21.09 2.32 -4.36
CA ASP A 71 21.43 3.72 -4.08
C ASP A 71 20.28 4.41 -3.34
N ASN A 72 20.56 4.95 -2.15
CA ASN A 72 19.53 5.54 -1.28
C ASN A 72 18.80 6.73 -1.92
N ASN A 73 19.48 7.55 -2.73
CA ASN A 73 18.85 8.69 -3.38
C ASN A 73 17.92 8.24 -4.49
N ALA A 74 18.37 7.30 -5.32
CA ALA A 74 17.53 6.65 -6.32
C ALA A 74 16.35 5.90 -5.68
N ASN A 75 16.56 5.25 -4.53
CA ASN A 75 15.52 4.54 -3.80
C ASN A 75 14.47 5.48 -3.22
N SER A 76 14.89 6.66 -2.74
CA SER A 76 13.96 7.73 -2.35
C SER A 76 13.05 8.13 -3.53
N GLY A 77 13.63 8.26 -4.73
CA GLY A 77 12.89 8.47 -5.96
C GLY A 77 11.91 7.34 -6.27
N LEU A 78 12.36 6.08 -6.18
CA LEU A 78 11.51 4.90 -6.38
C LEU A 78 10.30 4.88 -5.43
N ASN A 79 10.53 5.06 -4.14
CA ASN A 79 9.48 5.01 -3.11
C ASN A 79 8.51 6.20 -3.15
N THR A 80 9.00 7.38 -3.55
CA THR A 80 8.18 8.59 -3.62
C THR A 80 7.35 8.64 -4.91
N LEU A 81 7.94 8.26 -6.04
CA LEU A 81 7.32 8.44 -7.35
C LEU A 81 6.43 7.26 -7.76
N SER A 82 6.69 6.05 -7.25
CA SER A 82 5.84 4.89 -7.52
C SER A 82 4.47 5.06 -6.87
N CYS A 83 3.43 4.95 -7.69
CA CYS A 83 2.04 5.00 -7.28
C CYS A 83 1.38 3.64 -7.49
N VAL A 84 0.46 3.29 -6.60
CA VAL A 84 -0.38 2.09 -6.68
C VAL A 84 -1.17 2.12 -7.99
N GLY A 85 -1.06 1.05 -8.77
CA GLY A 85 -1.60 0.94 -10.12
C GLY A 85 -0.61 1.26 -11.25
N ASN A 86 0.62 1.73 -10.96
CA ASN A 86 1.62 1.96 -12.01
C ASN A 86 2.07 0.65 -12.67
N GLU A 87 2.27 0.69 -13.99
CA GLU A 87 2.88 -0.41 -14.76
C GLU A 87 4.35 -0.53 -14.39
N ALA A 88 4.77 -1.75 -14.04
CA ALA A 88 6.16 -2.14 -13.87
C ALA A 88 6.54 -3.16 -14.95
N VAL A 89 7.73 -3.04 -15.52
CA VAL A 89 8.22 -3.94 -16.58
C VAL A 89 9.56 -4.50 -16.18
N VAL A 90 9.73 -5.82 -16.31
CA VAL A 90 11.02 -6.47 -16.10
C VAL A 90 11.97 -6.07 -17.24
N ILE A 91 13.14 -5.51 -16.90
CA ILE A 91 14.12 -4.99 -17.87
C ILE A 91 15.46 -5.76 -17.88
N SER A 92 15.65 -6.71 -16.98
CA SER A 92 16.79 -7.64 -16.93
C SER A 92 16.33 -9.08 -16.70
N GLY A 93 17.29 -10.01 -16.60
CA GLY A 93 16.99 -11.44 -16.65
C GLY A 93 16.71 -11.88 -18.09
N ASP A 94 16.92 -13.15 -18.40
CA ASP A 94 16.66 -13.67 -19.75
C ASP A 94 15.22 -14.18 -19.89
N ASP A 95 14.71 -14.89 -18.88
CA ASP A 95 13.43 -15.61 -18.96
C ASP A 95 12.20 -14.72 -18.73
N ALA A 96 12.31 -13.69 -17.88
CA ALA A 96 11.19 -12.84 -17.48
C ALA A 96 11.21 -11.43 -18.13
N LYS A 97 12.22 -11.10 -18.94
CA LYS A 97 12.36 -9.75 -19.50
C LYS A 97 11.20 -9.38 -20.41
N GLY A 98 10.63 -8.20 -20.18
CA GLY A 98 9.46 -7.69 -20.88
C GLY A 98 8.13 -8.09 -20.26
N GLU A 99 8.12 -9.02 -19.30
CA GLU A 99 6.94 -9.33 -18.50
C GLU A 99 6.51 -8.09 -17.71
N LYS A 100 5.21 -7.97 -17.47
CA LYS A 100 4.58 -6.80 -16.87
C LYS A 100 3.96 -7.13 -15.53
N GLY A 101 3.98 -6.14 -14.64
CA GLY A 101 3.30 -6.16 -13.36
C GLY A 101 2.70 -4.80 -13.01
N VAL A 102 2.12 -4.75 -11.82
CA VAL A 102 1.47 -3.56 -11.28
C VAL A 102 2.00 -3.27 -9.90
N VAL A 103 2.36 -2.01 -9.62
CA VAL A 103 2.71 -1.58 -8.27
C VAL A 103 1.47 -1.68 -7.39
N VAL A 104 1.56 -2.45 -6.30
CA VAL A 104 0.43 -2.68 -5.38
C VAL A 104 0.60 -2.00 -4.03
N GLY A 105 1.80 -1.51 -3.73
CA GLY A 105 2.08 -0.89 -2.44
C GLY A 105 3.53 -0.49 -2.26
N LYS A 106 3.81 0.13 -1.12
CA LYS A 106 5.15 0.46 -0.67
C LYS A 106 5.27 0.38 0.84
N HIS A 107 6.43 -0.03 1.30
CA HIS A 107 6.71 -0.26 2.71
C HIS A 107 7.86 0.64 3.18
N GLY A 108 7.52 1.58 4.07
CA GLY A 108 8.44 2.56 4.66
C GLY A 108 9.37 1.93 5.69
N GLY A 109 10.54 2.52 5.93
CA GLY A 109 11.57 1.95 6.81
C GLY A 109 12.40 0.88 6.09
N ALA A 110 11.77 -0.15 5.52
CA ALA A 110 12.42 -1.07 4.59
C ALA A 110 12.74 -0.39 3.24
N GLU A 111 11.91 0.60 2.88
CA GLU A 111 12.00 1.41 1.66
C GLU A 111 11.86 0.57 0.39
N HIS A 112 10.79 -0.22 0.39
CA HIS A 112 10.44 -1.21 -0.61
C HIS A 112 9.21 -0.78 -1.42
N VAL A 113 9.16 -1.22 -2.68
CA VAL A 113 7.98 -1.14 -3.54
C VAL A 113 7.58 -2.56 -3.93
N MET A 114 6.31 -2.90 -3.79
CA MET A 114 5.78 -4.22 -4.09
C MET A 114 5.07 -4.21 -5.44
N ILE A 115 5.35 -5.22 -6.25
CA ILE A 115 4.83 -5.38 -7.61
C ILE A 115 4.14 -6.74 -7.69
N ASP A 116 2.88 -6.72 -8.09
CA ASP A 116 2.14 -7.92 -8.42
C ASP A 116 2.36 -8.28 -9.90
N VAL A 117 2.68 -9.55 -10.15
CA VAL A 117 2.87 -10.14 -11.48
C VAL A 117 2.16 -11.50 -11.52
N PRO A 118 1.81 -12.04 -12.70
CA PRO A 118 1.29 -13.40 -12.82
C PRO A 118 2.23 -14.44 -12.20
N LEU A 119 1.67 -15.56 -11.71
CA LEU A 119 2.45 -16.62 -11.05
C LEU A 119 3.51 -17.20 -11.99
N GLU A 120 3.17 -17.41 -13.26
CA GLU A 120 4.11 -17.88 -14.28
C GLU A 120 5.28 -16.92 -14.53
N THR A 121 5.09 -15.62 -14.25
CA THR A 121 6.18 -14.65 -14.27
C THR A 121 7.02 -14.77 -13.00
N MET A 122 6.40 -14.91 -11.81
CA MET A 122 7.12 -15.05 -10.54
C MET A 122 8.12 -16.21 -10.55
N GLU A 123 7.74 -17.35 -11.15
CA GLU A 123 8.60 -18.54 -11.26
C GLU A 123 9.85 -18.32 -12.13
N LYS A 124 9.86 -17.31 -13.00
CA LYS A 124 10.99 -16.97 -13.88
C LYS A 124 11.91 -15.89 -13.29
N LEU A 125 11.43 -15.16 -12.29
CA LEU A 125 12.15 -14.02 -11.71
C LEU A 125 13.25 -14.48 -10.77
N LEU A 126 14.36 -13.74 -10.77
CA LEU A 126 15.50 -13.97 -9.90
C LEU A 126 15.77 -12.75 -9.02
N ILE A 127 16.30 -12.98 -7.82
CA ILE A 127 16.82 -11.87 -7.01
C ILE A 127 17.88 -11.10 -7.82
N GLY A 128 17.78 -9.77 -7.81
CA GLY A 128 18.61 -8.86 -8.61
C GLY A 128 18.01 -8.50 -9.98
N ASP A 129 16.94 -9.16 -10.43
CA ASP A 129 16.24 -8.72 -11.63
C ASP A 129 15.67 -7.32 -11.46
N LYS A 130 15.73 -6.52 -12.51
CA LYS A 130 15.38 -5.10 -12.49
C LYS A 130 13.99 -4.89 -13.04
N PHE A 131 13.22 -4.09 -12.31
CA PHE A 131 11.96 -3.55 -12.78
C PHE A 131 12.11 -2.06 -13.09
N MET A 132 11.60 -1.65 -14.25
CA MET A 132 11.31 -0.26 -14.55
C MET A 132 9.85 0.02 -14.28
N VAL A 133 9.58 0.88 -13.29
CA VAL A 133 8.25 1.40 -13.03
C VAL A 133 8.04 2.66 -13.86
N LYS A 134 6.95 2.68 -14.63
CA LYS A 134 6.47 3.88 -15.35
C LYS A 134 5.68 4.74 -14.37
N SER A 135 6.41 5.38 -13.47
CA SER A 135 5.88 6.26 -12.41
C SER A 135 4.94 7.33 -12.99
N PHE A 136 3.69 7.35 -12.52
CA PHE A 136 2.67 8.33 -12.94
C PHE A 136 1.58 8.47 -11.87
N GLY A 137 1.39 9.65 -11.30
CA GLY A 137 0.34 9.90 -10.30
C GLY A 137 0.67 10.97 -9.26
N ILE A 138 1.94 11.21 -8.96
CA ILE A 138 2.34 12.27 -8.03
C ILE A 138 1.92 13.64 -8.58
N GLY A 139 1.22 14.42 -7.75
CA GLY A 139 0.65 15.72 -8.10
C GLY A 139 -0.78 15.67 -8.65
N LEU A 140 -1.39 14.47 -8.71
CA LEU A 140 -2.80 14.29 -9.08
C LEU A 140 -3.73 15.04 -8.12
N LYS A 141 -4.75 15.68 -8.68
CA LYS A 141 -5.77 16.44 -7.95
C LYS A 141 -7.15 16.13 -8.52
N LEU A 142 -8.13 16.05 -7.63
CA LEU A 142 -9.54 16.06 -7.97
C LEU A 142 -10.00 17.53 -7.99
N LEU A 143 -10.32 18.04 -9.17
CA LEU A 143 -10.65 19.46 -9.35
C LEU A 143 -12.02 19.82 -8.74
N ASP A 144 -12.90 18.84 -8.64
CA ASP A 144 -14.22 18.98 -8.04
C ASP A 144 -14.20 18.74 -6.51
N PHE A 145 -13.12 18.15 -5.97
CA PHE A 145 -12.92 17.85 -4.55
C PHE A 145 -11.59 18.41 -4.04
N PRO A 146 -11.39 19.75 -4.02
CA PRO A 146 -10.09 20.35 -3.68
C PRO A 146 -9.66 20.11 -2.23
N GLU A 147 -10.58 19.71 -1.35
CA GLU A 147 -10.32 19.38 0.07
C GLU A 147 -9.86 17.93 0.26
N VAL A 148 -9.94 17.11 -0.78
CA VAL A 148 -9.42 15.75 -0.79
C VAL A 148 -8.04 15.75 -1.44
N THR A 149 -7.02 15.46 -0.64
CA THR A 149 -5.67 15.28 -1.15
C THR A 149 -5.52 13.86 -1.68
N VAL A 150 -5.10 13.73 -2.94
CA VAL A 150 -4.74 12.45 -3.56
C VAL A 150 -3.24 12.26 -3.49
N MET A 151 -2.78 11.08 -3.12
CA MET A 151 -1.38 10.71 -3.07
C MET A 151 -1.20 9.24 -3.48
N ASN A 152 -0.07 8.89 -4.07
CA ASN A 152 0.29 7.48 -4.37
C ASN A 152 -0.71 6.71 -5.25
N VAL A 153 -1.62 7.38 -5.96
CA VAL A 153 -2.64 6.78 -6.83
C VAL A 153 -2.26 6.99 -8.29
N ALA A 154 -2.13 5.90 -9.04
CA ALA A 154 -1.98 5.97 -10.48
C ALA A 154 -3.31 6.37 -11.15
N PRO A 155 -3.31 7.18 -12.22
CA PRO A 155 -4.56 7.62 -12.84
C PRO A 155 -5.45 6.50 -13.38
N ASN A 156 -4.88 5.40 -13.87
CA ASN A 156 -5.64 4.21 -14.28
C ASN A 156 -6.33 3.53 -13.09
N PHE A 157 -5.71 3.56 -11.91
CA PHE A 157 -6.34 3.03 -10.70
C PHE A 157 -7.46 3.96 -10.22
N LEU A 158 -7.26 5.29 -10.25
CA LEU A 158 -8.33 6.25 -9.97
C LEU A 158 -9.54 6.06 -10.90
N GLU A 159 -9.29 5.85 -12.19
CA GLU A 159 -10.35 5.58 -13.18
C GLU A 159 -11.10 4.29 -12.86
N ALA A 160 -10.39 3.21 -12.55
CA ALA A 160 -10.99 1.92 -12.22
C ALA A 160 -11.86 1.96 -10.95
N LEU A 161 -11.52 2.80 -9.97
CA LEU A 161 -12.31 2.99 -8.75
C LEU A 161 -13.72 3.56 -9.02
N SER A 162 -13.93 4.24 -10.16
CA SER A 162 -15.23 4.79 -10.55
C SER A 162 -15.90 5.62 -9.44
N LEU A 163 -15.13 6.50 -8.81
CA LEU A 163 -15.59 7.27 -7.65
C LEU A 163 -16.74 8.22 -7.99
N GLU A 164 -17.66 8.37 -7.03
CA GLU A 164 -18.88 9.18 -7.11
C GLU A 164 -18.99 10.10 -5.88
N ASP A 165 -19.92 11.05 -5.94
CA ASP A 165 -20.27 11.93 -4.83
C ASP A 165 -21.63 11.59 -4.23
N ASP A 166 -21.79 11.89 -2.94
CA ASP A 166 -23.07 11.77 -2.24
C ASP A 166 -23.96 13.01 -2.48
N GLU A 167 -25.18 12.99 -1.95
CA GLU A 167 -26.14 14.10 -2.02
C GLU A 167 -25.66 15.40 -1.35
N ASN A 168 -24.62 15.32 -0.51
CA ASN A 168 -24.02 16.44 0.21
C ASN A 168 -22.73 16.95 -0.48
N GLY A 169 -22.35 16.38 -1.63
CA GLY A 169 -21.14 16.73 -2.36
C GLY A 169 -19.86 16.25 -1.67
N ASN A 170 -19.91 15.18 -0.89
CA ASN A 170 -18.73 14.50 -0.35
C ASN A 170 -18.32 13.35 -1.27
N LEU A 171 -17.02 13.07 -1.33
CA LEU A 171 -16.48 12.00 -2.17
C LEU A 171 -16.73 10.63 -1.52
N VAL A 172 -17.43 9.74 -2.22
CA VAL A 172 -17.68 8.37 -1.76
C VAL A 172 -16.59 7.46 -2.27
N ILE A 173 -15.90 6.75 -1.36
CA ILE A 173 -14.83 5.81 -1.72
C ILE A 173 -15.15 4.42 -1.16
N PRO A 174 -15.16 3.37 -2.00
CA PRO A 174 -15.40 2.01 -1.53
C PRO A 174 -14.22 1.51 -0.69
N VAL A 175 -14.53 0.89 0.44
CA VAL A 175 -13.55 0.26 1.35
C VAL A 175 -14.11 -1.04 1.87
N THR A 176 -13.23 -1.96 2.24
CA THR A 176 -13.62 -3.22 2.89
C THR A 176 -13.86 -3.01 4.39
N HIS A 177 -13.00 -2.19 5.02
CA HIS A 177 -12.97 -2.01 6.47
C HIS A 177 -12.83 -0.53 6.85
N GLU A 178 -13.36 -0.22 8.03
CA GLU A 178 -13.02 0.99 8.77
C GLU A 178 -12.08 0.63 9.92
N VAL A 179 -11.10 1.49 10.18
CA VAL A 179 -10.06 1.26 11.19
C VAL A 179 -9.99 2.50 12.09
N PRO A 180 -10.10 2.37 13.41
CA PRO A 180 -10.04 3.53 14.30
C PRO A 180 -8.61 4.07 14.35
N GLY A 181 -8.45 5.40 14.27
CA GLY A 181 -7.14 6.05 14.34
C GLY A 181 -6.34 5.73 15.61
N ALA A 182 -7.01 5.28 16.69
CA ALA A 182 -6.41 4.91 17.96
C ALA A 182 -5.48 3.68 17.90
N ILE A 183 -5.62 2.81 16.89
CA ILE A 183 -4.77 1.63 16.72
C ILE A 183 -3.71 1.79 15.63
N MET A 184 -3.59 2.98 15.02
CA MET A 184 -2.46 3.24 14.13
C MET A 184 -1.15 3.30 14.92
N GLY A 185 -0.08 2.73 14.38
CA GLY A 185 1.18 2.52 15.09
C GLY A 185 2.41 2.99 14.32
N SER A 186 3.32 2.05 14.05
CA SER A 186 4.60 2.30 13.39
C SER A 186 4.42 3.11 12.11
N GLY A 187 5.29 4.10 11.90
CA GLY A 187 5.15 5.11 10.83
C GLY A 187 4.50 6.42 11.28
N LEU A 188 3.85 6.48 12.44
CA LEU A 188 3.46 7.74 13.07
C LEU A 188 4.68 8.65 13.34
N GLY A 189 4.52 9.95 13.09
CA GLY A 189 5.61 10.94 13.21
C GLY A 189 6.51 11.04 11.96
N GLY A 190 6.27 10.23 10.93
CA GLY A 190 6.86 10.43 9.61
C GLY A 190 6.49 11.81 9.02
N ASN A 191 7.38 12.40 8.24
CA ASN A 191 7.19 13.74 7.67
C ASN A 191 6.78 13.74 6.19
N ASN A 192 6.50 12.57 5.61
CA ASN A 192 6.17 12.43 4.19
C ASN A 192 5.20 11.27 3.93
N SER A 193 3.91 11.58 3.78
CA SER A 193 2.86 10.61 3.44
C SER A 193 2.94 10.07 2.00
N TYR A 194 3.76 10.66 1.14
CA TYR A 194 4.01 10.16 -0.22
C TYR A 194 5.07 9.06 -0.25
N ARG A 195 5.62 8.65 0.89
CA ARG A 195 6.67 7.64 0.97
C ARG A 195 6.30 6.60 2.01
N GLY A 196 6.39 5.32 1.63
CA GLY A 196 6.05 4.20 2.50
C GLY A 196 4.59 4.20 2.97
N ASP A 197 4.40 3.55 4.11
CA ASP A 197 3.14 3.20 4.76
C ASP A 197 3.19 3.50 6.27
N TYR A 198 2.24 2.95 7.01
CA TYR A 198 2.16 2.91 8.46
C TYR A 198 1.14 1.88 8.91
N ASP A 199 1.28 1.42 10.15
CA ASP A 199 0.76 0.11 10.54
C ASP A 199 -0.54 0.20 11.34
N ILE A 200 -1.43 -0.76 11.11
CA ILE A 200 -2.61 -1.03 11.93
C ILE A 200 -2.21 -2.04 13.02
N GLN A 201 -2.23 -1.63 14.29
CA GLN A 201 -1.92 -2.54 15.40
C GLN A 201 -3.11 -3.46 15.70
N MET A 202 -2.87 -4.77 15.69
CA MET A 202 -3.92 -5.79 15.88
C MET A 202 -3.72 -6.61 17.18
N PHE A 203 -3.12 -6.02 18.20
CA PHE A 203 -2.83 -6.70 19.47
C PHE A 203 -3.99 -6.69 20.49
N ASP A 204 -5.08 -5.99 20.18
CA ASP A 204 -6.29 -5.93 20.99
C ASP A 204 -7.43 -6.69 20.29
N GLU A 205 -7.71 -7.90 20.77
CA GLU A 205 -8.71 -8.80 20.17
C GLU A 205 -10.11 -8.18 20.14
N GLU A 206 -10.49 -7.40 21.16
CA GLU A 206 -11.82 -6.76 21.21
C GLU A 206 -11.97 -5.71 20.11
N ILE A 207 -10.91 -4.95 19.83
CA ILE A 207 -10.92 -3.96 18.75
C ILE A 207 -10.86 -4.66 17.38
N VAL A 208 -10.06 -5.71 17.23
CA VAL A 208 -9.99 -6.49 15.98
C VAL A 208 -11.37 -7.04 15.63
N GLU A 209 -12.04 -7.73 16.55
CA GLU A 209 -13.38 -8.30 16.33
C GLU A 209 -14.43 -7.21 16.05
N LYS A 210 -14.41 -6.10 16.81
CA LYS A 210 -15.37 -5.01 16.64
C LYS A 210 -15.32 -4.38 15.24
N TYR A 211 -14.14 -4.30 14.64
CA TYR A 211 -13.92 -3.71 13.32
C TYR A 211 -13.75 -4.75 12.20
N GLY A 212 -13.86 -6.05 12.51
CA GLY A 212 -13.75 -7.16 11.57
C GLY A 212 -12.38 -7.23 10.89
N LEU A 213 -11.29 -6.93 11.61
CA LEU A 213 -9.97 -6.79 10.99
C LEU A 213 -9.29 -8.15 10.72
N GLU A 214 -9.85 -9.26 11.21
CA GLU A 214 -9.29 -10.60 11.09
C GLU A 214 -9.26 -11.16 9.65
N ASP A 215 -10.07 -10.62 8.75
CA ASP A 215 -10.14 -11.05 7.35
C ASP A 215 -9.58 -10.01 6.36
N LEU A 216 -8.81 -9.02 6.86
CA LEU A 216 -8.05 -8.10 6.03
C LEU A 216 -7.20 -8.85 5.00
N ARG A 217 -7.22 -8.38 3.75
CA ARG A 217 -6.45 -8.95 2.63
C ARG A 217 -5.42 -7.96 2.12
N PHE A 218 -4.34 -8.49 1.56
CA PHE A 218 -3.41 -7.69 0.78
C PHE A 218 -4.16 -6.98 -0.34
N GLY A 219 -3.97 -5.68 -0.47
CA GLY A 219 -4.62 -4.87 -1.50
C GLY A 219 -6.04 -4.41 -1.17
N ASP A 220 -6.56 -4.70 0.03
CA ASP A 220 -7.83 -4.14 0.49
C ASP A 220 -7.72 -2.63 0.66
N LEU A 221 -8.75 -1.91 0.20
CA LEU A 221 -8.93 -0.51 0.52
C LEU A 221 -9.59 -0.38 1.89
N VAL A 222 -9.02 0.46 2.75
CA VAL A 222 -9.49 0.66 4.13
C VAL A 222 -9.62 2.14 4.43
N ALA A 223 -10.59 2.48 5.28
CA ALA A 223 -10.78 3.83 5.80
C ALA A 223 -10.20 3.95 7.21
N LEU A 224 -9.23 4.82 7.37
CA LEU A 224 -8.59 5.14 8.64
C LEU A 224 -9.29 6.36 9.24
N LEU A 225 -10.14 6.10 10.24
CA LEU A 225 -10.97 7.10 10.90
C LEU A 225 -10.15 8.00 11.81
N ASP A 226 -10.50 9.27 11.88
CA ASP A 226 -9.83 10.29 12.70
C ASP A 226 -8.33 10.42 12.40
N THR A 227 -7.92 10.22 11.14
CA THR A 227 -6.53 10.37 10.70
C THR A 227 -6.39 11.35 9.53
N ASP A 228 -5.47 12.30 9.67
CA ASP A 228 -5.09 13.24 8.61
C ASP A 228 -3.67 12.93 8.15
N ASN A 229 -3.51 12.64 6.87
CA ASN A 229 -2.24 12.30 6.24
C ASN A 229 -1.78 13.33 5.21
N THR A 230 -2.31 14.55 5.20
CA THR A 230 -2.02 15.56 4.15
C THR A 230 -0.51 15.81 3.98
N PHE A 231 0.28 15.78 5.07
CA PHE A 231 1.73 15.96 5.04
C PHE A 231 2.48 14.81 5.72
N GLY A 232 2.19 14.61 7.00
CA GLY A 232 2.58 13.45 7.79
C GLY A 232 1.37 13.00 8.63
N PRO A 233 1.35 11.75 9.10
CA PRO A 233 0.19 11.19 9.79
C PRO A 233 -0.01 11.84 11.17
N ILE A 234 -1.22 12.33 11.42
CA ILE A 234 -1.67 12.78 12.74
C ILE A 234 -3.06 12.21 13.04
N TYR A 235 -3.37 12.07 14.34
CA TYR A 235 -4.75 11.89 14.78
C TYR A 235 -5.48 13.23 14.72
N LYS A 236 -6.64 13.25 14.09
CA LYS A 236 -7.50 14.42 13.99
C LYS A 236 -8.95 14.01 13.86
N THR A 237 -9.75 14.30 14.88
CA THR A 237 -11.17 13.98 14.89
C THR A 237 -11.90 14.52 13.67
N GLY A 238 -12.66 13.66 13.00
CA GLY A 238 -13.40 13.94 11.77
C GLY A 238 -12.56 13.91 10.50
N ALA A 239 -11.24 13.74 10.58
CA ALA A 239 -10.42 13.48 9.41
C ALA A 239 -10.57 12.02 8.96
N VAL A 240 -10.44 11.77 7.66
CA VAL A 240 -10.52 10.42 7.09
C VAL A 240 -9.40 10.26 6.08
N THR A 241 -8.65 9.16 6.20
CA THR A 241 -7.66 8.74 5.21
C THR A 241 -8.09 7.40 4.61
N ILE A 242 -8.09 7.28 3.29
CA ILE A 242 -8.20 5.99 2.60
C ILE A 242 -6.81 5.51 2.26
N GLY A 243 -6.53 4.25 2.53
CA GLY A 243 -5.30 3.58 2.14
C GLY A 243 -5.53 2.18 1.62
N ILE A 244 -4.44 1.51 1.27
CA ILE A 244 -4.43 0.13 0.79
C ILE A 244 -3.52 -0.72 1.68
N ILE A 245 -3.93 -1.95 2.00
CA ILE A 245 -3.11 -2.91 2.77
C ILE A 245 -1.95 -3.43 1.91
N VAL A 246 -0.71 -3.31 2.40
CA VAL A 246 0.49 -3.59 1.58
C VAL A 246 1.43 -4.65 2.15
N HIS A 247 1.38 -4.94 3.45
CA HIS A 247 2.10 -6.05 4.05
C HIS A 247 1.27 -6.74 5.15
N SER A 248 1.69 -7.94 5.56
CA SER A 248 0.98 -8.75 6.55
C SER A 248 0.94 -8.11 7.93
N ASP A 249 0.16 -8.72 8.82
CA ASP A 249 0.31 -8.55 10.25
C ASP A 249 1.72 -8.88 10.74
N CYS A 250 1.99 -8.38 11.94
CA CYS A 250 3.33 -8.33 12.52
C CYS A 250 3.27 -8.81 13.95
N VAL A 251 4.32 -9.49 14.37
CA VAL A 251 4.43 -9.94 15.76
C VAL A 251 5.08 -8.87 16.63
N THR A 252 5.64 -7.81 16.07
CA THR A 252 6.41 -6.80 16.80
C THR A 252 5.50 -5.72 17.38
N ALA A 253 5.65 -5.38 18.67
CA ALA A 253 4.84 -4.34 19.32
C ALA A 253 4.89 -3.00 18.56
N GLY A 254 3.74 -2.37 18.37
CA GLY A 254 3.62 -1.14 17.59
C GLY A 254 3.41 -1.35 16.09
N HIS A 255 3.54 -2.58 15.58
CA HIS A 255 3.39 -2.92 14.15
C HIS A 255 2.13 -3.75 13.86
N GLY A 256 1.86 -3.99 12.57
CA GLY A 256 0.76 -4.83 12.07
C GLY A 256 0.58 -4.62 10.56
N PRO A 257 -0.58 -4.91 9.94
CA PRO A 257 -0.73 -4.71 8.50
C PRO A 257 -0.46 -3.26 8.09
N GLY A 258 0.43 -3.07 7.12
CA GLY A 258 0.85 -1.75 6.64
C GLY A 258 -0.14 -1.13 5.67
N VAL A 259 -0.31 0.18 5.74
CA VAL A 259 -1.23 0.95 4.90
C VAL A 259 -0.51 2.03 4.07
N THR A 260 -0.44 1.84 2.75
CA THR A 260 -0.05 2.94 1.85
C THR A 260 -1.23 3.91 1.69
N ARG A 261 -1.01 5.19 1.99
CA ARG A 261 -2.05 6.24 1.90
C ARG A 261 -2.39 6.55 0.44
N LEU A 262 -3.68 6.74 0.15
CA LEU A 262 -4.19 7.04 -1.20
C LEU A 262 -4.96 8.36 -1.27
N PHE A 263 -5.87 8.58 -0.32
CA PHE A 263 -6.70 9.77 -0.23
C PHE A 263 -6.76 10.24 1.22
N THR A 264 -6.82 11.55 1.46
CA THR A 264 -7.03 12.09 2.81
C THR A 264 -7.84 13.36 2.76
N SER A 265 -8.71 13.53 3.74
CA SER A 265 -9.43 14.77 4.00
C SER A 265 -9.31 15.14 5.47
N SER A 266 -8.77 16.32 5.72
CA SER A 266 -8.59 16.89 7.06
C SER A 266 -9.90 17.33 7.73
N ASN A 267 -11.03 17.31 7.01
CA ASN A 267 -12.32 17.84 7.43
C ASN A 267 -13.51 16.94 7.05
N GLY A 268 -13.26 15.66 6.77
CA GLY A 268 -14.33 14.65 6.61
C GLY A 268 -15.05 14.71 5.26
N LYS A 269 -14.38 15.18 4.20
CA LYS A 269 -14.93 15.24 2.82
C LYS A 269 -14.89 13.91 2.07
N ILE A 270 -14.50 12.84 2.74
CA ILE A 270 -14.53 11.47 2.23
C ILE A 270 -15.55 10.69 3.06
N VAL A 271 -16.48 10.02 2.38
CA VAL A 271 -17.43 9.08 2.97
C VAL A 271 -17.00 7.67 2.58
N PRO A 272 -16.49 6.85 3.51
CA PRO A 272 -16.25 5.45 3.26
C PRO A 272 -17.57 4.72 2.96
N LYS A 273 -17.55 3.84 1.96
CA LYS A 273 -18.68 2.96 1.64
C LYS A 273 -18.21 1.51 1.73
N ILE A 274 -18.78 0.74 2.64
CA ILE A 274 -18.43 -0.68 2.78
C ILE A 274 -18.77 -1.44 1.49
N ASP A 275 -17.76 -2.07 0.93
CA ASP A 275 -17.82 -2.93 -0.25
C ASP A 275 -16.76 -4.04 -0.10
N PRO A 276 -17.16 -5.33 0.05
CA PRO A 276 -16.23 -6.44 0.19
C PRO A 276 -15.36 -6.66 -1.05
N ASP A 277 -15.71 -6.05 -2.19
CA ASP A 277 -14.99 -6.12 -3.45
C ASP A 277 -13.99 -4.97 -3.64
N ALA A 278 -13.86 -4.07 -2.65
CA ALA A 278 -12.91 -2.95 -2.65
C ALA A 278 -11.45 -3.40 -2.44
N ASN A 279 -10.95 -4.28 -3.32
CA ASN A 279 -9.60 -4.81 -3.31
C ASN A 279 -8.96 -4.61 -4.69
N ILE A 280 -7.68 -4.18 -4.72
CA ILE A 280 -6.96 -3.90 -5.98
C ILE A 280 -6.92 -5.08 -6.94
N ALA A 281 -6.86 -6.32 -6.42
CA ALA A 281 -6.84 -7.52 -7.25
C ALA A 281 -8.10 -7.61 -8.12
N LYS A 282 -9.26 -7.25 -7.56
CA LYS A 282 -10.53 -7.22 -8.28
C LYS A 282 -10.68 -5.95 -9.13
N ILE A 283 -10.36 -4.79 -8.56
CA ILE A 283 -10.50 -3.49 -9.24
C ILE A 283 -9.64 -3.43 -10.52
N LEU A 284 -8.44 -3.99 -10.50
CA LEU A 284 -7.52 -4.02 -11.64
C LEU A 284 -7.46 -5.38 -12.37
N ASN A 285 -8.30 -6.34 -11.98
CA ASN A 285 -8.34 -7.69 -12.57
C ASN A 285 -6.95 -8.37 -12.63
N LEU A 286 -6.28 -8.41 -11.48
CA LEU A 286 -4.97 -9.04 -11.29
C LEU A 286 -5.06 -10.54 -10.96
N ARG A 287 -6.27 -11.01 -10.66
CA ARG A 287 -6.64 -12.40 -10.35
C ARG A 287 -8.06 -12.70 -10.83
#